data_AF-A0AB73QW44-F1
#
_entry.id   AF-A0AB73QW44-F1
#
_cell.length_a   1.000
_cell.length_b   1.000
_cell.length_c   1.000
_cell.angle_alpha   90.00
_cell.angle_beta   90.00
_cell.angle_gamma   90.00
#
_symmetry.space_group_name_H-M   'P 1'
#
loop_
_entity.id
_entity.type
_entity.pdbx_description
1 polymer ?
#
loop_
_entity_poly.entity_id
_entity_poly.type
_entity_poly.pdbx_seq_one_letter_code
_entity_poly.pdbx_strand_id
1 'polypeptide(L)' 'MIAISLIIFKITLGLLVLTLALFTTNSLKNTSAYKSDKYDHYLLTLLTFELVVMQISIIL' A
#
# COMPACT_ATOMS: atom_id res chain seq x y z
N MET A 1 15.97 17.11 14.23
CA MET A 1 14.91 16.33 14.91
C MET A 1 13.64 16.21 14.06
N ILE A 2 13.12 17.32 13.52
CA ILE A 2 11.88 17.34 12.69
C ILE A 2 12.00 16.52 11.39
N ALA A 3 13.12 16.63 10.66
CA ALA A 3 13.30 15.91 9.39
C ALA A 3 13.23 14.37 9.54
N ILE A 4 13.89 13.83 10.57
CA ILE A 4 13.85 12.38 10.87
C ILE A 4 12.44 11.94 11.27
N SER A 5 11.73 12.76 12.06
CA SER A 5 10.35 12.46 12.44
C SER A 5 9.40 12.45 11.24
N LEU A 6 9.58 13.35 10.27
CA LEU A 6 8.80 13.38 9.04
C LEU A 6 9.05 12.15 8.16
N ILE A 7 10.31 11.70 8.06
CA ILE A 7 10.67 10.48 7.31
C ILE A 7 10.01 9.25 7.96
N ILE A 8 10.12 9.10 9.28
CA ILE A 8 9.49 7.99 10.01
C ILE A 8 7.96 8.04 9.83
N PHE A 9 7.34 9.21 9.97
CA PHE A 9 5.91 9.38 9.77
C PHE A 9 5.44 8.97 8.36
N LYS A 10 6.16 9.39 7.31
CA LYS A 10 5.86 8.99 5.92
C LYS A 10 5.96 7.47 5.72
N ILE A 11 6.99 6.83 6.29
CA ILE A 11 7.16 5.37 6.22
C ILE A 11 6.02 4.66 6.96
N THR A 12 5.68 5.10 8.17
CA THR A 12 4.58 4.51 8.95
C THR A 12 3.24 4.66 8.24
N LEU A 13 2.99 5.81 7.61
CA LEU A 13 1.76 6.06 6.86
C LEU A 13 1.65 5.15 5.62
N GLY A 14 2.74 4.96 4.87
CA GLY A 14 2.77 4.03 3.74
C GLY A 14 2.53 2.58 4.18
N LEU A 15 3.16 2.15 5.29
CA LEU A 15 2.96 0.79 5.80
C LEU A 15 1.50 0.55 6.24
N LEU A 16 0.86 1.58 6.81
CA LEU A 16 -0.54 1.52 7.23
C LEU A 16 -1.47 1.36 6.01
N VAL A 17 -1.27 2.15 4.96
CA VAL A 17 -2.09 2.09 3.74
C VAL A 17 -1.95 0.72 3.06
N LEU A 18 -0.73 0.19 2.94
CA LEU A 18 -0.49 -1.14 2.40
C LEU A 18 -1.22 -2.23 3.18
N THR A 19 -1.16 -2.17 4.51
CA THR A 19 -1.82 -3.15 5.39
C THR A 19 -3.33 -3.11 5.23
N LEU A 20 -3.91 -1.90 5.16
CA LEU A 20 -5.34 -1.72 4.94
C LEU A 20 -5.78 -2.25 3.57
N ALA A 21 -5.01 -1.96 2.52
CA ALA A 21 -5.33 -2.44 1.18
C ALA A 21 -5.28 -3.97 1.06
N LEU A 22 -4.27 -4.60 1.68
CA LEU A 22 -4.19 -6.06 1.78
C LEU A 22 -5.35 -6.63 2.57
N PHE A 23 -5.70 -6.03 3.70
CA PHE A 23 -6.83 -6.47 4.54
C PHE A 23 -8.16 -6.35 3.79
N THR A 24 -8.42 -5.21 3.15
CA THR A 24 -9.61 -5.00 2.32
C THR A 24 -9.68 -6.00 1.18
N THR A 25 -8.56 -6.27 0.50
CA THR A 25 -8.56 -7.25 -0.61
C THR A 25 -8.74 -8.67 -0.11
N ASN A 26 -8.14 -9.03 1.02
CA ASN A 26 -8.32 -10.35 1.63
C ASN A 26 -9.76 -10.56 2.13
N SER A 27 -10.38 -9.50 2.68
CA SER A 27 -11.80 -9.51 3.00
C SER A 27 -12.66 -9.66 1.74
N LEU A 28 -12.30 -8.97 0.65
CA LEU A 28 -12.99 -9.07 -0.63
C LEU A 28 -12.85 -10.46 -1.26
N LYS A 29 -11.67 -11.10 -1.15
CA LYS A 29 -11.39 -12.48 -1.60
C LYS A 29 -12.37 -13.50 -1.03
N ASN A 30 -12.87 -13.28 0.18
CA ASN A 30 -13.85 -14.15 0.82
C ASN A 30 -15.29 -13.93 0.31
N THR A 31 -15.51 -13.01 -0.63
CA THR A 31 -16.81 -12.73 -1.23
C THR A 31 -16.89 -13.32 -2.65
N SER A 32 -18.07 -13.77 -3.06
CA SER A 32 -18.33 -14.27 -4.42
C SER A 32 -18.17 -13.21 -5.52
N ALA A 33 -18.05 -11.93 -5.14
CA ALA A 33 -17.80 -10.81 -6.05
C ALA A 33 -16.32 -10.66 -6.44
N TYR A 34 -15.41 -11.43 -5.83
CA TYR A 34 -13.99 -11.38 -6.14
C TYR A 34 -13.65 -12.06 -7.48
N LYS A 35 -13.34 -11.27 -8.50
CA LYS A 35 -12.73 -11.76 -9.74
C LYS A 35 -11.21 -11.78 -9.61
N SER A 36 -10.65 -12.95 -9.30
CA SER A 36 -9.23 -13.11 -8.93
C SER A 36 -8.26 -12.43 -9.90
N ASP A 37 -8.40 -12.68 -11.20
CA ASP A 37 -7.46 -12.19 -12.20
C ASP A 37 -7.36 -10.66 -12.25
N LYS A 38 -8.48 -9.96 -12.00
CA LYS A 38 -8.52 -8.50 -12.08
C LYS A 38 -7.99 -7.88 -10.79
N TYR A 39 -8.41 -8.40 -9.64
CA TYR A 39 -8.04 -7.84 -8.34
C TYR A 39 -6.59 -8.16 -7.94
N ASP A 40 -6.06 -9.33 -8.32
CA ASP A 40 -4.65 -9.66 -8.07
C ASP A 40 -3.73 -8.71 -8.87
N HIS A 41 -4.12 -8.34 -10.09
CA HIS A 41 -3.40 -7.34 -10.89
C HIS A 41 -3.50 -5.92 -10.31
N TYR A 42 -4.66 -5.53 -9.78
CA TYR A 42 -4.82 -4.27 -9.07
C TYR A 42 -4.00 -4.23 -7.77
N LEU A 43 -3.96 -5.33 -7.02
CA LEU A 43 -3.12 -5.46 -5.83
C LEU A 43 -1.64 -5.30 -6.16
N LEU A 44 -1.18 -5.98 -7.22
CA LEU A 44 0.20 -5.86 -7.69
C LEU A 44 0.51 -4.42 -8.11
N THR A 45 -0.40 -3.79 -8.87
CA THR A 45 -0.24 -2.38 -9.28
C THR A 45 -0.19 -1.45 -8.08
N LEU A 46 -1.05 -1.66 -7.07
CA LEU A 46 -1.08 -0.86 -5.85
C LEU A 46 0.23 -1.01 -5.06
N LEU A 47 0.71 -2.24 -4.88
CA LEU A 47 1.99 -2.54 -4.22
C LEU A 47 3.15 -1.85 -4.94
N THR A 48 3.16 -1.90 -6.28
CA THR A 48 4.23 -1.30 -7.09
C THR A 48 4.18 0.22 -7.01
N PHE A 49 2.98 0.80 -7.04
CA PHE A 49 2.77 2.24 -6.90
C PHE A 49 3.20 2.73 -5.51
N GLU A 50 2.83 2.02 -4.46
CA GLU A 50 3.18 2.36 -3.08
C GLU A 50 4.68 2.27 -2.82
N LEU A 51 5.38 1.29 -3.41
CA LEU A 51 6.84 1.22 -3.42
C LEU A 51 7.48 2.44 -4.09
N VAL A 52 6.97 2.86 -5.25
CA VAL A 52 7.47 4.05 -5.98
C VAL A 52 7.23 5.31 -5.15
N VAL A 53 6.04 5.48 -4.58
CA VAL A 53 5.71 6.62 -3.71
C VAL A 53 6.58 6.64 -2.46
N MET A 54 6.88 5.48 -1.88
CA MET A 54 7.79 5.38 -0.73
C MET A 54 9.22 5.79 -1.11
N GLN A 55 9.73 5.37 -2.26
CA GLN A 55 11.04 5.79 -2.76
C GLN A 55 11.12 7.30 -2.99
N ILE A 56 10.10 7.88 -3.65
CA ILE A 56 10.03 9.33 -3.89
C ILE A 56 9.95 10.08 -2.56
N SER A 57 9.17 9.57 -1.60
CA SER A 57 8.99 10.18 -0.28
C SER A 57 10.23 10.15 0.63
N ILE A 58 11.20 9.29 0.31
CA ILE A 58 12.49 9.22 1.00
C ILE A 58 13.51 10.18 0.35
N ILE A 59 13.41 10.40 -0.96
CA ILE A 59 14.33 11.26 -1.73
C ILE A 59 13.93 12.75 -1.64
N LEU A 60 12.63 13.05 -1.57
CA LEU A 60 12.06 14.41 -1.47
C LEU A 60 11.76 14.82 -0.03
#